data_AF-A0A8S3HYL8-F1
#
_entry.id   AF-A0A8S3HYL8-F1
#
_cell.length_a   1.000
_cell.length_b   1.000
_cell.length_c   1.000
_cell.angle_alpha   90.00
_cell.angle_beta   90.00
_cell.angle_gamma   90.00
#
_symmetry.space_group_name_H-M   'P 1'
#
loop_
_entity.id
_entity.type
_entity.pdbx_description
1 polymer ?
#
loop_
_entity_poly.entity_id
_entity_poly.type
_entity_poly.pdbx_seq_one_letter_code
_entity_poly.pdbx_strand_id
1 'polypeptide(L)'
;MWAQKWPKIIGVFGHITPICKDLKQIMDKRQQNMISISFLTNDHKNIMKDLNRLNASFMYNQTIKEILLSIHYEERYFNDFIAYCSRFFGNNPIEIQNLSQFEQEYHQHPPIWWYTHPGFLSSMMNQPSHMMKLNLVIRMGFFIRDLHNNIAQVHAHQQAVYKTMGSFTVYRGQDFSQAEFDELAKMKGGFLSFNNFLLTDKNQQASLNFIQDSIQTSHGVGVLFIITVDPTTPSTPFANISDISYIKQDEILFSMNPIFRIGQIKPINNNRLWEVNLTFTSYSDSELHRLTEQIQKEAYPHLKGWDRLGMLLI
;
A
#
# COMPACT_ATOMS: atom_id res chain seq x y z
N MET A 1 -34.04 -3.79 -11.62
CA MET A 1 -33.32 -4.78 -12.47
C MET A 1 -33.38 -6.13 -11.74
N TRP A 2 -33.78 -7.25 -12.37
CA TRP A 2 -34.01 -8.53 -11.65
C TRP A 2 -32.78 -9.03 -10.87
N ALA A 3 -31.58 -8.75 -11.39
CA ALA A 3 -30.30 -9.12 -10.78
C ALA A 3 -30.03 -8.43 -9.44
N GLN A 4 -30.60 -7.25 -9.17
CA GLN A 4 -30.42 -6.53 -7.89
C GLN A 4 -31.00 -7.29 -6.69
N LYS A 5 -31.86 -8.30 -6.92
CA LYS A 5 -32.42 -9.15 -5.86
C LYS A 5 -31.49 -10.29 -5.45
N TRP A 6 -30.38 -10.49 -6.17
CA TRP A 6 -29.49 -11.63 -5.98
C TRP A 6 -28.09 -11.15 -5.59
N PRO A 7 -27.69 -11.26 -4.30
CA PRO A 7 -26.39 -10.78 -3.83
C PRO A 7 -25.20 -11.47 -4.51
N LYS A 8 -25.40 -12.66 -5.09
CA LYS A 8 -24.37 -13.39 -5.83
C LYS A 8 -24.14 -12.88 -7.26
N ILE A 9 -24.99 -12.00 -7.78
CA ILE A 9 -24.87 -11.47 -9.14
C ILE A 9 -24.20 -10.09 -9.07
N ILE A 10 -22.89 -10.09 -9.36
CA ILE A 10 -22.02 -8.90 -9.27
C ILE A 10 -22.29 -7.94 -10.45
N GLY A 11 -22.73 -8.45 -11.60
CA GLY A 11 -23.11 -7.65 -12.76
C GLY A 11 -23.82 -8.47 -13.83
N VAL A 12 -24.58 -7.79 -14.68
CA VAL A 12 -25.20 -8.39 -15.88
C VAL A 12 -24.62 -7.68 -17.09
N PHE A 13 -23.97 -8.44 -17.96
CA PHE A 13 -23.22 -7.88 -19.07
C PHE A 13 -23.71 -8.48 -20.39
N GLY A 14 -23.92 -7.62 -21.38
CA GLY A 14 -24.27 -8.04 -22.75
C GLY A 14 -23.06 -8.36 -23.63
N HIS A 15 -21.84 -8.04 -23.18
CA HIS A 15 -20.61 -8.15 -23.97
C HIS A 15 -19.43 -8.60 -23.09
N ILE A 16 -18.44 -9.25 -23.70
CA ILE A 16 -17.25 -9.77 -23.00
C ILE A 16 -16.29 -8.68 -22.52
N THR A 17 -16.17 -7.56 -23.25
CA THR A 17 -15.22 -6.49 -22.90
C THR A 17 -15.53 -5.82 -21.56
N PRO A 18 -16.80 -5.45 -21.25
CA PRO A 18 -17.17 -4.98 -19.91
C PRO A 18 -16.89 -6.00 -18.80
N ILE A 19 -17.16 -7.29 -19.02
CA ILE A 19 -16.83 -8.35 -18.06
C ILE A 19 -15.33 -8.39 -17.77
N CYS A 20 -14.50 -8.39 -18.81
CA CYS A 20 -13.04 -8.45 -18.64
C CYS A 20 -12.50 -7.23 -17.90
N LYS A 21 -13.06 -6.04 -18.14
CA LYS A 21 -12.70 -4.83 -17.42
C LYS A 21 -13.05 -4.93 -15.93
N ASP A 22 -14.28 -5.34 -15.62
CA ASP A 22 -14.75 -5.44 -14.23
C ASP A 22 -14.01 -6.55 -13.47
N LEU A 23 -13.74 -7.69 -14.12
CA LEU A 23 -12.95 -8.77 -13.52
C LEU A 23 -11.52 -8.33 -13.20
N LYS A 24 -10.85 -7.59 -14.11
CA LYS A 24 -9.52 -7.04 -13.84
C LYS A 24 -9.54 -6.09 -12.65
N GLN A 25 -10.51 -5.18 -12.59
CA GLN A 25 -10.67 -4.28 -11.45
C GLN A 25 -10.92 -5.03 -10.14
N ILE A 26 -11.70 -6.12 -10.15
CA ILE A 26 -11.92 -6.96 -8.97
C ILE A 26 -10.62 -7.64 -8.53
N MET A 27 -9.83 -8.16 -9.49
CA MET A 27 -8.54 -8.81 -9.20
C MET A 27 -7.54 -7.81 -8.59
N ASP A 28 -7.37 -6.64 -9.20
CA ASP A 28 -6.47 -5.59 -8.72
C ASP A 28 -6.86 -5.15 -7.31
N LYS A 29 -8.17 -4.95 -7.07
CA LYS A 29 -8.68 -4.59 -5.74
C LYS A 29 -8.45 -5.70 -4.71
N ARG A 30 -8.64 -6.98 -5.07
CA ARG A 30 -8.33 -8.11 -4.17
C ARG A 30 -6.86 -8.15 -3.79
N GLN A 31 -5.96 -7.84 -4.70
CA GLN A 31 -4.53 -7.74 -4.40
C GLN A 31 -4.24 -6.60 -3.42
N GLN A 32 -4.89 -5.44 -3.59
CA GLN A 32 -4.78 -4.35 -2.62
C GLN A 32 -5.24 -4.76 -1.21
N ASN A 33 -6.17 -5.72 -1.08
CA ASN A 33 -6.57 -6.29 0.23
C ASN A 33 -5.53 -7.17 0.89
N MET A 34 -4.54 -7.65 0.15
CA MET A 34 -3.48 -8.49 0.67
C MET A 34 -2.34 -7.67 1.29
N ILE A 35 -2.42 -6.34 1.24
CA ILE A 35 -1.44 -5.45 1.87
C ILE A 35 -1.52 -5.63 3.38
N SER A 36 -0.44 -6.15 3.96
CA SER A 36 -0.34 -6.33 5.40
C SER A 36 -0.23 -4.98 6.09
N ILE A 37 -0.83 -4.88 7.27
CA ILE A 37 -0.77 -3.69 8.11
C ILE A 37 0.09 -3.99 9.33
N SER A 38 0.93 -3.01 9.71
CA SER A 38 1.64 -3.00 10.99
C SER A 38 0.99 -2.01 11.94
N PHE A 39 0.99 -2.34 13.21
CA PHE A 39 0.47 -1.49 14.29
C PHE A 39 1.60 -1.10 15.24
N LEU A 40 1.52 0.11 15.80
CA LEU A 40 2.45 0.58 16.82
C LEU A 40 1.68 1.32 17.92
N THR A 41 1.87 0.90 19.18
CA THR A 41 1.17 1.51 20.32
C THR A 41 1.85 2.81 20.74
N ASN A 42 1.10 3.69 21.41
CA ASN A 42 1.64 4.92 22.00
C ASN A 42 2.08 4.73 23.48
N ASP A 43 2.07 3.51 24.02
CA ASP A 43 2.45 3.29 25.41
C ASP A 43 3.99 3.29 25.57
N HIS A 44 4.54 4.48 25.84
CA HIS A 44 5.97 4.71 26.03
C HIS A 44 6.63 3.81 27.09
N LYS A 45 5.88 3.29 28.07
CA LYS A 45 6.44 2.41 29.11
C LYS A 45 6.67 0.98 28.62
N ASN A 46 5.96 0.56 27.57
CA ASN A 46 6.04 -0.79 27.02
C ASN A 46 6.81 -0.86 25.70
N ILE A 47 7.11 0.25 25.01
CA ILE A 47 7.88 0.20 23.74
C ILE A 47 9.25 -0.49 23.91
N MET A 48 9.94 -0.30 25.05
CA MET A 48 11.22 -0.97 25.34
C MET A 48 11.09 -2.38 25.94
N LYS A 49 9.94 -2.72 26.54
CA LYS A 49 9.69 -4.07 27.11
C LYS A 49 9.05 -5.00 26.09
N ASP A 50 8.27 -4.46 25.17
CA ASP A 50 7.61 -5.11 24.05
C ASP A 50 8.29 -4.73 22.73
N LEU A 51 9.53 -5.18 22.55
CA LEU A 51 10.01 -5.63 21.23
C LEU A 51 9.25 -6.92 20.80
N ASN A 52 7.96 -6.99 21.10
CA ASN A 52 7.06 -8.00 20.59
C ASN A 52 6.99 -7.87 19.06
N ARG A 53 6.63 -8.97 18.41
CA ARG A 53 6.65 -9.15 16.95
C ARG A 53 5.97 -8.01 16.16
N LEU A 54 4.93 -7.38 16.71
CA LEU A 54 4.17 -6.29 16.06
C LEU A 54 4.98 -4.99 15.95
N ASN A 55 5.64 -4.55 17.03
CA ASN A 55 6.51 -3.37 17.01
C ASN A 55 7.73 -3.63 16.10
N ALA A 56 8.31 -4.83 16.16
CA ALA A 56 9.43 -5.23 15.30
C ALA A 56 9.07 -5.17 13.79
N SER A 57 7.86 -5.59 13.38
CA SER A 57 7.41 -5.50 11.98
C SER A 57 7.33 -4.05 11.50
N PHE A 58 6.78 -3.15 12.31
CA PHE A 58 6.71 -1.73 11.97
C PHE A 58 8.12 -1.15 11.76
N MET A 59 9.02 -1.38 12.73
CA MET A 59 10.41 -0.91 12.68
C MET A 59 11.16 -1.45 11.46
N TYR A 60 11.02 -2.74 11.21
CA TYR A 60 11.69 -3.44 10.12
C TYR A 60 11.24 -2.91 8.75
N ASN A 61 9.93 -2.74 8.53
CA ASN A 61 9.41 -2.21 7.27
C ASN A 61 9.86 -0.76 7.02
N GLN A 62 9.82 0.11 8.04
CA GLN A 62 10.32 1.48 7.90
C GLN A 62 11.82 1.52 7.57
N THR A 63 12.62 0.71 8.27
CA THR A 63 14.07 0.62 8.05
C THR A 63 14.40 0.10 6.65
N ILE A 64 13.72 -0.97 6.19
CA ILE A 64 13.91 -1.49 4.83
C ILE A 64 13.63 -0.41 3.80
N LYS A 65 12.50 0.31 3.93
CA LYS A 65 12.16 1.41 3.02
C LYS A 65 13.30 2.43 2.97
N GLU A 66 13.77 2.92 4.11
CA GLU A 66 14.89 3.87 4.16
C GLU A 66 16.13 3.35 3.43
N ILE A 67 16.50 2.09 3.66
CA ILE A 67 17.66 1.46 3.05
C ILE A 67 17.48 1.35 1.53
N LEU A 68 16.36 0.80 1.06
CA LEU A 68 16.09 0.62 -0.37
C LEU A 68 16.10 1.94 -1.14
N LEU A 69 15.58 3.02 -0.54
CA LEU A 69 15.59 4.35 -1.15
C LEU A 69 16.99 4.97 -1.21
N SER A 70 17.89 4.56 -0.31
CA SER A 70 19.29 5.01 -0.29
C SER A 70 20.21 4.30 -1.28
N ILE A 71 19.81 3.11 -1.78
CA ILE A 71 20.62 2.31 -2.69
C ILE A 71 20.67 2.96 -4.08
N HIS A 72 21.88 3.05 -4.64
CA HIS A 72 22.08 3.34 -6.06
C HIS A 72 21.85 2.07 -6.88
N TYR A 73 20.82 2.08 -7.75
CA TYR A 73 20.52 0.96 -8.63
C TYR A 73 21.07 1.26 -10.03
N GLU A 74 22.03 0.43 -10.44
CA GLU A 74 22.53 0.34 -11.82
C GLU A 74 21.57 -0.48 -12.70
N GLU A 75 21.72 -0.39 -14.02
CA GLU A 75 20.92 -1.13 -15.01
C GLU A 75 20.91 -2.65 -14.77
N ARG A 76 21.98 -3.21 -14.21
CA ARG A 76 22.07 -4.64 -13.88
C ARG A 76 20.93 -5.13 -12.99
N TYR A 77 20.44 -4.31 -12.05
CA TYR A 77 19.35 -4.73 -11.15
C TYR A 77 18.02 -4.87 -11.90
N PHE A 78 17.79 -4.03 -12.91
CA PHE A 78 16.66 -4.17 -13.82
C PHE A 78 16.78 -5.49 -14.60
N ASN A 79 17.93 -5.73 -15.25
CA ASN A 79 18.17 -6.93 -16.03
C ASN A 79 18.07 -8.22 -15.19
N ASP A 80 18.60 -8.21 -13.96
CA ASP A 80 18.49 -9.31 -13.00
C ASP A 80 17.03 -9.58 -12.61
N PHE A 81 16.22 -8.52 -12.48
CA PHE A 81 14.80 -8.66 -12.21
C PHE A 81 14.04 -9.25 -13.41
N ILE A 82 14.33 -8.79 -14.63
CA ILE A 82 13.75 -9.38 -15.86
C ILE A 82 14.12 -10.86 -15.97
N ALA A 83 15.39 -11.22 -15.78
CA ALA A 83 15.85 -12.60 -15.82
C ALA A 83 15.18 -13.47 -14.75
N TYR A 84 14.98 -12.93 -13.54
CA TYR A 84 14.23 -13.59 -12.48
C TYR A 84 12.77 -13.81 -12.88
N CYS A 85 12.08 -12.78 -13.37
CA CYS A 85 10.68 -12.87 -13.80
C CYS A 85 10.49 -13.87 -14.94
N SER A 86 11.39 -13.88 -15.93
CA SER A 86 11.38 -14.84 -17.04
C SER A 86 11.42 -16.29 -16.53
N ARG A 87 12.30 -16.59 -15.56
CA ARG A 87 12.36 -17.92 -14.92
C ARG A 87 11.13 -18.23 -14.07
N PHE A 88 10.62 -17.22 -13.35
CA PHE A 88 9.49 -17.37 -12.44
C PHE A 88 8.17 -17.66 -13.18
N PHE A 89 7.93 -17.00 -14.32
CA PHE A 89 6.72 -17.22 -15.12
C PHE A 89 6.77 -18.48 -15.99
N GLY A 90 7.96 -19.02 -16.25
CA GLY A 90 8.13 -20.25 -17.02
C GLY A 90 7.47 -20.14 -18.40
N ASN A 91 6.50 -21.00 -18.68
CA ASN A 91 5.79 -21.04 -19.96
C ASN A 91 4.43 -20.29 -19.97
N ASN A 92 4.17 -19.39 -19.01
CA ASN A 92 2.95 -18.59 -19.03
C ASN A 92 3.03 -17.51 -20.13
N PRO A 93 2.34 -17.66 -21.28
CA PRO A 93 2.54 -16.78 -22.43
C PRO A 93 2.06 -15.35 -22.16
N ILE A 94 1.04 -15.18 -21.32
CA ILE A 94 0.48 -13.86 -20.98
C ILE A 94 1.50 -13.07 -20.15
N GLU A 95 2.09 -13.69 -19.12
CA GLU A 95 3.07 -12.99 -18.28
C GLU A 95 4.41 -12.78 -18.99
N ILE A 96 4.80 -13.67 -19.90
CA ILE A 96 5.98 -13.43 -20.76
C ILE A 96 5.74 -12.24 -21.69
N GLN A 97 4.54 -12.10 -22.26
CA GLN A 97 4.19 -10.93 -23.06
C GLN A 97 4.22 -9.64 -22.23
N ASN A 98 3.60 -9.65 -21.04
CA ASN A 98 3.61 -8.50 -20.13
C ASN A 98 5.05 -8.13 -19.70
N LEU A 99 5.89 -9.12 -19.43
CA LEU A 99 7.30 -8.92 -19.09
C LEU A 99 8.08 -8.30 -20.26
N SER A 100 7.84 -8.77 -21.48
CA SER A 100 8.50 -8.24 -22.68
C SER A 100 8.11 -6.78 -22.94
N GLN A 101 6.83 -6.44 -22.72
CA GLN A 101 6.36 -5.06 -22.78
C GLN A 101 7.04 -4.21 -21.70
N PHE A 102 7.08 -4.69 -20.45
CA PHE A 102 7.75 -4.00 -19.36
C PHE A 102 9.22 -3.74 -19.67
N GLU A 103 9.95 -4.73 -20.18
CA GLU A 103 11.36 -4.59 -20.55
C GLU A 103 11.60 -3.51 -21.62
N GLN A 104 10.76 -3.47 -22.66
CA GLN A 104 10.94 -2.56 -23.80
C GLN A 104 10.43 -1.13 -23.53
N GLU A 105 9.37 -1.00 -22.74
CA GLU A 105 8.63 0.24 -22.56
C GLU A 105 8.86 0.87 -21.18
N TYR A 106 9.69 0.26 -20.31
CA TYR A 106 9.83 0.69 -18.91
C TYR A 106 10.01 2.21 -18.76
N HIS A 107 10.93 2.79 -19.53
CA HIS A 107 11.24 4.22 -19.50
C HIS A 107 10.32 5.10 -20.35
N GLN A 108 9.42 4.51 -21.13
CA GLN A 108 8.44 5.24 -21.95
C GLN A 108 7.21 5.68 -21.12
N HIS A 109 7.00 5.03 -19.98
CA HIS A 109 5.92 5.32 -19.05
C HIS A 109 6.45 5.65 -17.64
N PRO A 110 5.77 6.53 -16.89
CA PRO A 110 6.17 6.81 -15.52
C PRO A 110 5.93 5.57 -14.61
N PRO A 111 6.73 5.36 -13.56
CA PRO A 111 6.55 4.24 -12.63
C PRO A 111 5.14 4.08 -12.06
N ILE A 112 4.42 5.18 -11.79
CA ILE A 112 3.01 5.14 -11.35
C ILE A 112 2.11 4.42 -12.36
N TRP A 113 2.36 4.59 -13.66
CA TRP A 113 1.61 3.91 -14.71
C TRP A 113 1.84 2.39 -14.63
N TRP A 114 3.10 1.95 -14.48
CA TRP A 114 3.43 0.54 -14.32
C TRP A 114 2.86 -0.06 -13.03
N TYR A 115 2.84 0.69 -11.94
CA TYR A 115 2.24 0.25 -10.68
C TYR A 115 0.72 0.05 -10.77
N THR A 116 0.04 0.86 -11.58
CA THR A 116 -1.41 0.77 -11.80
C THR A 116 -1.79 -0.06 -13.03
N HIS A 117 -0.81 -0.53 -13.80
CA HIS A 117 -1.02 -1.43 -14.91
C HIS A 117 -1.43 -2.82 -14.39
N PRO A 118 -2.51 -3.43 -14.90
CA PRO A 118 -2.89 -4.78 -14.53
C PRO A 118 -1.82 -5.76 -15.04
N GLY A 119 -1.23 -6.56 -14.16
CA GLY A 119 -0.23 -7.55 -14.56
C GLY A 119 0.69 -7.99 -13.44
N PHE A 120 1.80 -8.60 -13.80
CA PHE A 120 2.69 -9.19 -12.81
C PHE A 120 3.28 -8.19 -11.82
N LEU A 121 3.60 -6.96 -12.23
CA LEU A 121 4.34 -6.02 -11.39
C LEU A 121 3.53 -5.60 -10.15
N SER A 122 2.28 -5.17 -10.36
CA SER A 122 1.32 -4.84 -9.30
C SER A 122 0.95 -6.08 -8.48
N SER A 123 0.81 -7.23 -9.14
CA SER A 123 0.55 -8.51 -8.47
C SER A 123 1.68 -8.93 -7.53
N MET A 124 2.94 -8.75 -7.96
CA MET A 124 4.15 -9.11 -7.22
C MET A 124 4.39 -8.16 -6.04
N MET A 125 4.17 -6.86 -6.24
CA MET A 125 4.27 -5.86 -5.17
C MET A 125 3.28 -6.12 -4.04
N ASN A 126 2.06 -6.57 -4.35
CA ASN A 126 0.98 -6.76 -3.37
C ASN A 126 0.85 -8.19 -2.82
N GLN A 127 1.85 -9.06 -3.04
CA GLN A 127 1.78 -10.46 -2.59
C GLN A 127 1.68 -10.58 -1.05
N PRO A 128 0.83 -11.48 -0.51
CA PRO A 128 0.67 -11.69 0.93
C PRO A 128 1.78 -12.54 1.58
N SER A 129 2.54 -13.33 0.81
CA SER A 129 3.55 -14.28 1.31
C SER A 129 4.79 -13.59 1.94
N HIS A 130 4.90 -13.61 3.26
CA HIS A 130 5.95 -12.90 4.02
C HIS A 130 7.40 -13.40 3.76
N MET A 131 7.64 -14.69 3.49
CA MET A 131 9.00 -15.19 3.19
C MET A 131 9.46 -14.90 1.75
N MET A 132 8.55 -14.89 0.77
CA MET A 132 8.88 -14.46 -0.60
C MET A 132 8.99 -12.94 -0.72
N LYS A 133 8.28 -12.20 0.15
CA LYS A 133 8.23 -10.73 0.12
C LYS A 133 9.60 -10.10 0.24
N LEU A 134 10.46 -10.50 1.17
CA LEU A 134 11.74 -9.79 1.36
C LEU A 134 12.66 -9.90 0.14
N ASN A 135 12.93 -11.13 -0.34
CA ASN A 135 13.79 -11.35 -1.51
C ASN A 135 13.22 -10.64 -2.75
N LEU A 136 11.89 -10.64 -2.91
CA LEU A 136 11.24 -9.95 -3.99
C LEU A 136 11.32 -8.43 -3.85
N VAL A 137 11.06 -7.88 -2.67
CA VAL A 137 11.20 -6.45 -2.35
C VAL A 137 12.61 -5.95 -2.61
N ILE A 138 13.64 -6.74 -2.27
CA ILE A 138 15.03 -6.41 -2.56
C ILE A 138 15.29 -6.38 -4.07
N ARG A 139 14.81 -7.38 -4.82
CA ARG A 139 14.94 -7.43 -6.30
C ARG A 139 14.18 -6.30 -6.98
N MET A 140 13.03 -5.92 -6.44
CA MET A 140 12.20 -4.81 -6.89
C MET A 140 12.66 -3.46 -6.34
N GLY A 141 13.78 -3.41 -5.60
CA GLY A 141 14.27 -2.20 -4.95
C GLY A 141 14.46 -1.02 -5.90
N PHE A 142 14.91 -1.28 -7.14
CA PHE A 142 15.02 -0.25 -8.19
C PHE A 142 13.64 0.35 -8.50
N PHE A 143 12.63 -0.50 -8.73
CA PHE A 143 11.28 -0.05 -9.06
C PHE A 143 10.61 0.66 -7.88
N ILE A 144 10.81 0.17 -6.65
CA ILE A 144 10.32 0.81 -5.43
C ILE A 144 10.88 2.22 -5.31
N ARG A 145 12.19 2.41 -5.58
CA ARG A 145 12.84 3.71 -5.57
C ARG A 145 12.31 4.61 -6.68
N ASP A 146 12.18 4.10 -7.90
CA ASP A 146 11.65 4.84 -9.04
C ASP A 146 10.20 5.28 -8.81
N LEU A 147 9.35 4.39 -8.29
CA LEU A 147 7.97 4.69 -7.93
C LEU A 147 7.87 5.72 -6.81
N HIS A 148 8.68 5.59 -5.76
CA HIS A 148 8.76 6.59 -4.70
C HIS A 148 9.14 7.97 -5.25
N ASN A 149 10.20 8.04 -6.05
CA ASN A 149 10.68 9.29 -6.63
C ASN A 149 9.64 9.91 -7.57
N ASN A 150 8.95 9.10 -8.37
CA ASN A 150 7.90 9.57 -9.26
C ASN A 150 6.71 10.13 -8.48
N ILE A 151 6.27 9.47 -7.41
CA ILE A 151 5.23 9.99 -6.50
C ILE A 151 5.71 11.31 -5.86
N ALA A 152 6.96 11.37 -5.38
CA ALA A 152 7.51 12.58 -4.76
C ALA A 152 7.57 13.77 -5.73
N GLN A 153 7.94 13.52 -6.99
CA GLN A 153 7.91 14.54 -8.04
C GLN A 153 6.48 15.03 -8.29
N VAL A 154 5.52 14.14 -8.47
CA VAL A 154 4.12 14.51 -8.72
C VAL A 154 3.54 15.28 -7.52
N HIS A 155 3.82 14.80 -6.30
CA HIS A 155 3.43 15.46 -5.05
C HIS A 155 3.92 16.91 -5.00
N ALA A 156 5.21 17.13 -5.33
CA ALA A 156 5.80 18.47 -5.34
C ALA A 156 5.12 19.40 -6.37
N HIS A 157 4.80 18.91 -7.56
CA HIS A 157 4.05 19.69 -8.56
C HIS A 157 2.62 20.02 -8.10
N GLN A 158 1.98 19.12 -7.36
CA GLN A 158 0.62 19.29 -6.86
C GLN A 158 0.54 20.14 -5.57
N GLN A 159 1.68 20.46 -4.94
CA GLN A 159 1.73 21.15 -3.65
C GLN A 159 1.02 22.51 -3.66
N ALA A 160 1.11 23.27 -4.77
CA ALA A 160 0.44 24.56 -4.89
C ALA A 160 -1.09 24.43 -4.84
N VAL A 161 -1.64 23.41 -5.51
CA VAL A 161 -3.08 23.10 -5.50
C VAL A 161 -3.52 22.68 -4.09
N TYR A 162 -2.71 21.87 -3.43
CA TYR A 162 -3.05 21.40 -2.09
C TYR A 162 -3.02 22.50 -1.02
N LYS A 163 -2.13 23.49 -1.14
CA LYS A 163 -2.10 24.64 -0.24
C LYS A 163 -3.38 25.48 -0.30
N THR A 164 -4.07 25.52 -1.45
CA THR A 164 -5.32 26.27 -1.58
C THR A 164 -6.55 25.44 -1.23
N MET A 165 -6.51 24.12 -1.49
CA MET A 165 -7.61 23.20 -1.22
C MET A 165 -7.77 22.88 0.28
N GLY A 166 -6.68 22.89 1.05
CA GLY A 166 -6.68 22.50 2.45
C GLY A 166 -6.76 20.98 2.64
N SER A 167 -7.13 20.55 3.84
CA SER A 167 -7.25 19.13 4.17
C SER A 167 -8.38 18.45 3.40
N PHE A 168 -8.19 17.19 3.03
CA PHE A 168 -9.16 16.39 2.29
C PHE A 168 -9.27 14.97 2.84
N THR A 169 -10.30 14.24 2.38
CA THR A 169 -10.59 12.87 2.82
C THR A 169 -10.47 11.90 1.67
N VAL A 170 -9.85 10.75 1.93
CA VAL A 170 -9.82 9.59 1.04
C VAL A 170 -10.25 8.33 1.77
N TYR A 171 -10.63 7.31 1.02
CA TYR A 171 -11.24 6.09 1.53
C TYR A 171 -10.47 4.87 1.08
N ARG A 172 -10.39 3.87 1.96
CA ARG A 172 -9.87 2.54 1.66
C ARG A 172 -10.73 1.50 2.34
N GLY A 173 -11.29 0.59 1.56
CA GLY A 173 -11.95 -0.59 2.12
C GLY A 173 -10.96 -1.74 2.31
N GLN A 174 -11.04 -2.48 3.42
CA GLN A 174 -10.23 -3.68 3.63
C GLN A 174 -10.97 -4.74 4.45
N ASP A 175 -10.70 -6.00 4.09
CA ASP A 175 -11.22 -7.16 4.82
C ASP A 175 -10.20 -7.61 5.88
N PHE A 176 -10.72 -7.93 7.05
CA PHE A 176 -9.94 -8.45 8.17
C PHE A 176 -10.50 -9.79 8.62
N SER A 177 -9.64 -10.68 9.10
CA SER A 177 -10.08 -11.73 10.00
C SER A 177 -10.53 -11.14 11.34
N GLN A 178 -11.34 -11.88 12.11
CA GLN A 178 -11.75 -11.43 13.43
C GLN A 178 -10.54 -11.13 14.34
N ALA A 179 -9.49 -11.96 14.29
CA ALA A 179 -8.29 -11.78 15.09
C ALA A 179 -7.54 -10.48 14.73
N GLU A 180 -7.34 -10.19 13.45
CA GLU A 180 -6.69 -8.95 13.01
C GLU A 180 -7.53 -7.71 13.36
N PHE A 181 -8.86 -7.83 13.29
CA PHE A 181 -9.74 -6.74 13.72
C PHE A 181 -9.68 -6.51 15.23
N ASP A 182 -9.66 -7.58 16.03
CA ASP A 182 -9.53 -7.49 17.50
C ASP A 182 -8.20 -6.85 17.90
N GLU A 183 -7.13 -7.04 17.11
CA GLU A 183 -5.89 -6.29 17.26
C GLU A 183 -6.09 -4.82 16.93
N LEU A 184 -6.61 -4.49 15.74
CA LEU A 184 -6.90 -3.10 15.33
C LEU A 184 -7.74 -2.34 16.36
N ALA A 185 -8.76 -2.99 16.93
CA ALA A 185 -9.66 -2.40 17.93
C ALA A 185 -8.93 -1.96 19.22
N LYS A 186 -7.83 -2.63 19.58
CA LYS A 186 -7.00 -2.29 20.75
C LYS A 186 -6.03 -1.15 20.47
N MET A 187 -5.82 -0.80 19.21
CA MET A 187 -4.79 0.16 18.77
C MET A 187 -5.29 1.61 18.69
N LYS A 188 -6.48 1.91 19.21
CA LYS A 188 -7.04 3.28 19.23
C LYS A 188 -6.05 4.28 19.85
N GLY A 189 -5.79 5.38 19.17
CA GLY A 189 -4.80 6.39 19.56
C GLY A 189 -3.34 6.03 19.20
N GLY A 190 -3.07 4.79 18.81
CA GLY A 190 -1.77 4.36 18.28
C GLY A 190 -1.57 4.75 16.81
N PHE A 191 -0.61 4.08 16.18
CA PHE A 191 -0.27 4.23 14.77
C PHE A 191 -0.57 2.95 13.98
N LEU A 192 -0.91 3.17 12.72
CA LEU A 192 -1.13 2.15 11.70
C LEU A 192 -0.23 2.46 10.51
N SER A 193 0.42 1.46 9.94
CA SER A 193 1.10 1.59 8.64
C SER A 193 0.74 0.45 7.70
N PHE A 194 0.44 0.78 6.46
CA PHE A 194 0.30 -0.21 5.40
C PHE A 194 1.69 -0.55 4.88
N ASN A 195 2.10 -1.82 4.94
CA ASN A 195 3.48 -2.23 4.62
C ASN A 195 3.73 -2.31 3.09
N ASN A 196 3.19 -1.36 2.33
CA ASN A 196 3.38 -1.20 0.89
C ASN A 196 3.02 0.24 0.47
N PHE A 197 3.06 0.52 -0.83
CA PHE A 197 2.34 1.64 -1.42
C PHE A 197 0.83 1.49 -1.18
N LEU A 198 0.13 2.59 -0.95
CA LEU A 198 -1.30 2.55 -0.62
C LEU A 198 -2.10 3.34 -1.65
N LEU A 199 -2.98 2.64 -2.36
CA LEU A 199 -3.96 3.25 -3.25
C LEU A 199 -5.25 3.51 -2.49
N THR A 200 -5.81 4.72 -2.65
CA THR A 200 -7.05 5.15 -1.99
C THR A 200 -7.96 5.87 -2.98
N ASP A 201 -9.26 5.84 -2.71
CA ASP A 201 -10.28 6.42 -3.58
C ASP A 201 -10.88 7.67 -2.92
N LYS A 202 -11.18 8.72 -3.68
CA LYS A 202 -11.92 9.89 -3.15
C LYS A 202 -13.41 9.60 -2.98
N ASN A 203 -13.93 8.55 -3.62
CA ASN A 203 -15.30 8.11 -3.54
C ASN A 203 -15.49 7.03 -2.48
N GLN A 204 -16.20 7.39 -1.40
CA GLN A 204 -16.54 6.48 -0.30
C GLN A 204 -17.27 5.22 -0.78
N GLN A 205 -18.23 5.36 -1.70
CA GLN A 205 -19.05 4.24 -2.16
C GLN A 205 -18.22 3.22 -2.94
N ALA A 206 -17.22 3.67 -3.71
CA ALA A 206 -16.31 2.79 -4.44
C ALA A 206 -15.51 1.90 -3.48
N SER A 207 -15.06 2.46 -2.33
CA SER A 207 -14.39 1.71 -1.26
C SER A 207 -15.34 0.79 -0.49
N LEU A 208 -16.58 1.20 -0.26
CA LEU A 208 -17.60 0.39 0.43
C LEU A 208 -18.03 -0.84 -0.37
N ASN A 209 -18.30 -0.67 -1.68
CA ASN A 209 -18.74 -1.77 -2.55
C ASN A 209 -17.77 -2.96 -2.49
N PHE A 210 -16.50 -2.66 -2.35
CA PHE A 210 -15.44 -3.66 -2.29
C PHE A 210 -15.48 -4.56 -1.04
N ILE A 211 -15.85 -3.99 0.12
CA ILE A 211 -15.98 -4.74 1.38
C ILE A 211 -17.35 -5.42 1.47
N GLN A 212 -18.37 -4.87 0.83
CA GLN A 212 -19.71 -5.45 0.86
C GLN A 212 -19.74 -6.86 0.25
N ASP A 213 -18.94 -7.10 -0.80
CA ASP A 213 -18.80 -8.42 -1.43
C ASP A 213 -18.19 -9.46 -0.48
N SER A 214 -17.26 -9.05 0.39
CA SER A 214 -16.61 -9.94 1.38
C SER A 214 -17.54 -10.26 2.56
N ILE A 215 -18.34 -9.31 3.03
CA ILE A 215 -19.31 -9.50 4.13
C ILE A 215 -20.43 -10.49 3.72
N GLN A 216 -20.77 -10.53 2.43
CA GLN A 216 -21.78 -11.45 1.90
C GLN A 216 -21.24 -12.88 1.69
N THR A 217 -19.91 -13.04 1.59
CA THR A 217 -19.28 -14.31 1.19
C THR A 217 -18.31 -14.90 2.22
N SER A 218 -17.98 -14.17 3.29
CA SER A 218 -16.95 -14.56 4.28
C SER A 218 -17.41 -14.42 5.74
N HIS A 219 -16.65 -15.05 6.64
CA HIS A 219 -16.71 -14.86 8.10
C HIS A 219 -15.84 -13.67 8.59
N GLY A 220 -15.39 -12.79 7.70
CA GLY A 220 -14.51 -11.67 8.02
C GLY A 220 -15.24 -10.42 8.54
N VAL A 221 -14.44 -9.46 9.02
CA VAL A 221 -14.87 -8.12 9.41
C VAL A 221 -14.45 -7.14 8.32
N GLY A 222 -15.41 -6.41 7.78
CA GLY A 222 -15.16 -5.34 6.84
C GLY A 222 -14.79 -4.04 7.54
N VAL A 223 -13.72 -3.38 7.10
CA VAL A 223 -13.26 -2.11 7.66
C VAL A 223 -13.13 -1.06 6.57
N LEU A 224 -13.94 -0.01 6.66
CA LEU A 224 -13.78 1.21 5.88
C LEU A 224 -12.87 2.18 6.64
N PHE A 225 -11.69 2.41 6.10
CA PHE A 225 -10.82 3.49 6.55
C PHE A 225 -11.27 4.82 5.95
N ILE A 226 -11.48 5.80 6.81
CA ILE A 226 -11.72 7.21 6.45
C ILE A 226 -10.46 7.98 6.80
N ILE A 227 -9.72 8.40 5.79
CA ILE A 227 -8.37 8.94 5.95
C ILE A 227 -8.40 10.44 5.70
N THR A 228 -8.14 11.22 6.75
CA THR A 228 -7.94 12.67 6.64
C THR A 228 -6.47 12.97 6.30
N VAL A 229 -6.26 13.74 5.25
CA VAL A 229 -4.95 14.15 4.76
C VAL A 229 -4.82 15.66 4.90
N ASP A 230 -3.80 16.11 5.64
CA ASP A 230 -3.38 17.51 5.63
C ASP A 230 -2.12 17.63 4.76
N PRO A 231 -2.26 18.15 3.53
CA PRO A 231 -1.16 18.22 2.59
C PRO A 231 -0.16 19.35 2.90
N THR A 232 -0.45 20.20 3.88
CA THR A 232 0.43 21.32 4.27
C THR A 232 1.57 20.87 5.18
N THR A 233 1.46 19.68 5.77
CA THR A 233 2.43 19.15 6.72
C THR A 233 3.47 18.25 6.03
N PRO A 234 4.76 18.31 6.43
CA PRO A 234 5.78 17.45 5.86
C PRO A 234 5.51 15.99 6.24
N SER A 235 5.35 15.13 5.25
CA SER A 235 4.94 13.73 5.44
C SER A 235 5.53 12.83 4.35
N THR A 236 5.21 11.53 4.39
CA THR A 236 5.53 10.62 3.27
C THR A 236 4.83 11.13 2.00
N PRO A 237 5.51 11.16 0.83
CA PRO A 237 4.89 11.69 -0.38
C PRO A 237 3.63 10.92 -0.80
N PHE A 238 2.67 11.64 -1.37
CA PHE A 238 1.48 11.08 -2.01
C PHE A 238 1.13 11.90 -3.25
N ALA A 239 0.42 11.29 -4.19
CA ALA A 239 0.05 11.94 -5.44
C ALA A 239 -1.40 11.64 -5.80
N ASN A 240 -2.10 12.65 -6.31
CA ASN A 240 -3.27 12.41 -7.13
C ASN A 240 -2.80 11.84 -8.48
N ILE A 241 -3.22 10.63 -8.80
CA ILE A 241 -2.74 9.90 -9.96
C ILE A 241 -3.74 9.83 -11.11
N SER A 242 -4.88 10.52 -11.02
CA SER A 242 -5.97 10.44 -12.01
C SER A 242 -5.51 10.61 -13.45
N ASP A 243 -4.53 11.49 -13.69
CA ASP A 243 -4.02 11.80 -15.03
C ASP A 243 -2.81 10.95 -15.43
N ILE A 244 -2.25 10.15 -14.51
CA ILE A 244 -0.99 9.42 -14.69
C ILE A 244 -1.20 7.91 -14.73
N SER A 245 -2.14 7.41 -13.94
CA SER A 245 -2.46 5.99 -13.81
C SER A 245 -2.85 5.36 -15.15
N TYR A 246 -2.65 4.03 -15.24
CA TYR A 246 -3.11 3.22 -16.37
C TYR A 246 -4.63 3.32 -16.53
N ILE A 247 -5.38 3.18 -15.43
CA ILE A 247 -6.83 3.40 -15.39
C ILE A 247 -7.08 4.77 -14.79
N LYS A 248 -7.64 5.69 -15.58
CA LYS A 248 -8.01 7.04 -15.12
C LYS A 248 -9.16 6.94 -14.11
N GLN A 249 -8.82 7.06 -12.83
CA GLN A 249 -9.73 7.03 -11.68
C GLN A 249 -9.29 8.07 -10.66
N ASP A 250 -10.23 8.60 -9.87
CA ASP A 250 -9.95 9.66 -8.91
C ASP A 250 -9.31 9.12 -7.63
N GLU A 251 -8.04 8.73 -7.75
CA GLU A 251 -7.28 8.00 -6.75
C GLU A 251 -6.10 8.81 -6.22
N ILE A 252 -5.81 8.63 -4.93
CA ILE A 252 -4.59 9.11 -4.29
C ILE A 252 -3.70 7.91 -3.99
N LEU A 253 -2.46 7.96 -4.48
CA LEU A 253 -1.42 6.98 -4.21
C LEU A 253 -0.43 7.54 -3.20
N PHE A 254 -0.36 6.91 -2.03
CA PHE A 254 0.67 7.18 -1.04
C PHE A 254 1.91 6.35 -1.33
N SER A 255 3.08 6.95 -1.12
CA SER A 255 4.33 6.24 -1.17
C SER A 255 4.42 5.18 -0.08
N MET A 256 5.37 4.25 -0.24
CA MET A 256 5.50 3.04 0.58
C MET A 256 5.51 3.33 2.09
N ASN A 257 4.88 2.46 2.86
CA ASN A 257 4.80 2.53 4.33
C ASN A 257 4.27 3.87 4.86
N PRO A 258 3.12 4.37 4.36
CA PRO A 258 2.49 5.54 4.93
C PRO A 258 2.04 5.23 6.35
N ILE A 259 2.09 6.24 7.22
CA ILE A 259 1.79 6.09 8.65
C ILE A 259 0.56 6.95 8.95
N PHE A 260 -0.33 6.41 9.77
CA PHE A 260 -1.58 7.04 10.16
C PHE A 260 -1.79 6.92 11.65
N ARG A 261 -2.36 7.95 12.26
CA ARG A 261 -2.87 7.92 13.63
C ARG A 261 -4.27 7.33 13.62
N ILE A 262 -4.50 6.33 14.48
CA ILE A 262 -5.80 5.67 14.61
C ILE A 262 -6.70 6.53 15.51
N GLY A 263 -7.78 7.03 14.93
CA GLY A 263 -8.81 7.81 15.61
C GLY A 263 -9.95 6.95 16.15
N GLN A 264 -11.18 7.35 15.83
CA GLN A 264 -12.37 6.62 16.27
C GLN A 264 -12.57 5.33 15.46
N ILE A 265 -13.03 4.28 16.14
CA ILE A 265 -13.40 2.98 15.58
C ILE A 265 -14.87 2.76 15.94
N LYS A 266 -15.75 2.62 14.95
CA LYS A 266 -17.21 2.57 15.15
C LYS A 266 -17.87 1.55 14.24
N PRO A 267 -18.90 0.82 14.69
CA PRO A 267 -19.66 -0.07 13.82
C PRO A 267 -20.58 0.75 12.90
N ILE A 268 -20.66 0.36 11.63
CA ILE A 268 -21.62 0.91 10.65
C ILE A 268 -22.91 0.08 10.66
N ASN A 269 -22.80 -1.27 10.67
CA ASN A 269 -23.96 -2.16 10.68
C ASN A 269 -23.61 -3.56 11.23
N ASN A 270 -24.51 -4.14 12.03
CA ASN A 270 -24.50 -5.54 12.49
C ASN A 270 -23.13 -6.06 12.99
N ASN A 271 -22.28 -5.16 13.52
CA ASN A 271 -20.89 -5.39 13.96
C ASN A 271 -19.97 -6.10 12.95
N ARG A 272 -20.35 -6.21 11.67
CA ARG A 272 -19.53 -6.83 10.61
C ARG A 272 -18.91 -5.81 9.66
N LEU A 273 -19.39 -4.58 9.70
CA LEU A 273 -18.82 -3.45 8.97
C LEU A 273 -18.47 -2.36 9.96
N TRP A 274 -17.24 -1.89 9.92
CA TRP A 274 -16.69 -0.87 10.81
C TRP A 274 -16.11 0.29 10.03
N GLU A 275 -16.23 1.46 10.62
CA GLU A 275 -15.55 2.69 10.24
C GLU A 275 -14.34 2.89 11.15
N VAL A 276 -13.18 3.18 10.54
CA VAL A 276 -11.96 3.53 11.26
C VAL A 276 -11.44 4.84 10.73
N ASN A 277 -11.45 5.86 11.57
CA ASN A 277 -10.91 7.17 11.22
C ASN A 277 -9.40 7.13 11.36
N LEU A 278 -8.70 7.54 10.31
CA LEU A 278 -7.26 7.66 10.24
C LEU A 278 -6.89 9.11 9.94
N THR A 279 -5.85 9.61 10.60
CA THR A 279 -5.23 10.88 10.24
C THR A 279 -3.84 10.60 9.68
N PHE A 280 -3.57 11.04 8.46
CA PHE A 280 -2.25 10.88 7.86
C PHE A 280 -1.22 11.68 8.66
N THR A 281 -0.21 10.98 9.18
CA THR A 281 0.73 11.59 10.11
C THR A 281 1.85 12.30 9.35
N SER A 282 2.25 13.45 9.86
CA SER A 282 3.42 14.18 9.43
C SER A 282 4.66 13.76 10.22
N TYR A 283 5.84 14.09 9.71
CA TYR A 283 7.10 14.00 10.44
C TYR A 283 7.15 14.93 11.66
N SER A 284 6.19 15.85 11.80
CA SER A 284 6.09 16.75 12.96
C SER A 284 5.30 16.15 14.13
N ASP A 285 4.72 14.96 13.99
CA ASP A 285 4.16 14.23 15.14
C ASP A 285 5.31 13.86 16.09
N SER A 286 5.31 14.47 17.29
CA SER A 286 6.40 14.34 18.25
C SER A 286 6.58 12.93 18.79
N GLU A 287 5.51 12.14 18.85
CA GLU A 287 5.59 10.75 19.31
C GLU A 287 6.18 9.88 18.22
N LEU A 288 5.69 10.04 16.98
CA LEU A 288 6.24 9.35 15.83
C LEU A 288 7.71 9.67 15.61
N HIS A 289 8.09 10.95 15.73
CA HIS A 289 9.48 11.39 15.57
C HIS A 289 10.42 10.72 16.57
N ARG A 290 10.07 10.74 17.87
CA ARG A 290 10.86 10.07 18.92
C ARG A 290 11.01 8.57 18.65
N LEU A 291 9.94 7.94 18.16
CA LEU A 291 9.96 6.52 17.80
C LEU A 291 10.89 6.27 16.63
N THR A 292 10.77 7.03 15.55
CA THR A 292 11.65 6.90 14.37
C THR A 292 13.13 7.11 14.75
N GLU A 293 13.44 8.08 15.60
CA GLU A 293 14.82 8.28 16.09
C GLU A 293 15.35 7.07 16.87
N GLN A 294 14.53 6.45 17.72
CA GLN A 294 14.93 5.26 18.46
C GLN A 294 15.17 4.08 17.50
N ILE A 295 14.27 3.87 16.55
CA ILE A 295 14.40 2.83 15.52
C ILE A 295 15.70 2.99 14.74
N GLN A 296 16.00 4.22 14.33
CA GLN A 296 17.23 4.51 13.58
C GLN A 296 18.49 4.25 14.40
N LYS A 297 18.50 4.51 15.71
CA LYS A 297 19.63 4.18 16.59
C LYS A 297 19.91 2.68 16.67
N GLU A 298 18.85 1.88 16.67
CA GLU A 298 18.94 0.42 16.76
C GLU A 298 19.23 -0.25 15.39
N ALA A 299 19.01 0.47 14.28
CA ALA A 299 19.06 -0.06 12.93
C ALA A 299 20.33 0.32 12.12
N TYR A 300 21.51 0.17 12.74
CA TYR A 300 22.83 0.38 12.11
C TYR A 300 22.96 1.68 11.29
N PRO A 301 22.73 2.86 11.90
CA PRO A 301 22.59 4.13 11.17
C PRO A 301 23.89 4.61 10.50
N HIS A 302 25.04 4.04 10.87
CA HIS A 302 26.35 4.36 10.31
C HIS A 302 26.63 3.63 8.98
N LEU A 303 25.90 2.56 8.68
CA LEU A 303 26.00 1.83 7.42
C LEU A 303 25.04 2.43 6.38
N LYS A 304 25.27 2.18 5.10
CA LYS A 304 24.42 2.66 4.00
C LYS A 304 24.17 1.56 2.97
N GLY A 305 23.08 1.69 2.22
CA GLY A 305 22.77 0.82 1.10
C GLY A 305 22.82 -0.67 1.43
N TRP A 306 23.51 -1.44 0.59
CA TRP A 306 23.61 -2.90 0.71
C TRP A 306 24.27 -3.37 2.02
N ASP A 307 25.24 -2.64 2.56
CA ASP A 307 25.91 -3.02 3.81
C ASP A 307 24.94 -2.91 5.00
N ARG A 308 24.14 -1.84 5.04
CA ARG A 308 23.08 -1.66 6.04
C ARG A 308 22.01 -2.72 5.89
N LEU A 309 21.63 -3.05 4.64
CA LEU A 309 20.68 -4.12 4.37
C LEU A 309 21.20 -5.47 4.87
N GLY A 310 22.45 -5.83 4.56
CA GLY A 310 23.06 -7.07 5.00
C GLY A 310 23.03 -7.23 6.52
N MET A 311 23.40 -6.18 7.27
CA MET A 311 23.37 -6.20 8.73
C MET A 311 21.97 -6.27 9.32
N LEU A 312 20.96 -5.72 8.65
CA LEU A 312 19.56 -5.82 9.10
C LEU A 312 19.00 -7.25 8.95
N LEU A 313 19.58 -8.07 8.07
CA LEU A 313 19.09 -9.40 7.72
C LEU A 313 19.76 -10.55 8.49
N ILE A 314 20.79 -10.25 9.27
CA ILE A 314 21.56 -11.20 10.10
C ILE A 314 21.06 -11.12 11.54
#